data_AF-A0A674PIK0-F1
#
_entry.id   AF-A0A674PIK0-F1
#
_cell.length_a   1.000
_cell.length_b   1.000
_cell.length_c   1.000
_cell.angle_alpha   90.00
_cell.angle_beta   90.00
_cell.angle_gamma   90.00
#
_symmetry.space_group_name_H-M   'P 1'
#
loop_
_entity.id
_entity.type
_entity.pdbx_description
1 polymer ?
#
loop_
_entity_poly.entity_id
_entity_poly.type
_entity_poly.pdbx_seq_one_letter_code
_entity_poly.pdbx_strand_id
1 'polypeptide(L)'
;MGKNKKDKSSESGKQPTGTGKHPREKLQRDVKPKRAEPDHLQHIPFRLREIMKSKDRMKRGLLKPKKPQKVISTGEPCDVDIPVPHFKRRKRESERAYVRRMENETTHVLFLTKNQADRKPELDADNQEKPCGKSKSEKKKEYDSFKLQRLQQKKLDRQEARMEKQMFVDDVPFGEVVLAPPSLSSKPKKAQVKSQKDSGTLLLHSLLGHGVTSTNKPSMARQRMMEEERQRAVQAYRCLKKQRQEQHEARAANVKKLMDLH
;
A
#
# COMPACT_ATOMS: atom_id res chain seq x y z
N MET A 1 -31.64 35.12 -28.02
CA MET A 1 -31.18 36.36 -28.68
C MET A 1 -29.91 36.04 -29.47
N GLY A 2 -30.09 35.61 -30.72
CA GLY A 2 -29.00 35.20 -31.60
C GLY A 2 -28.33 36.39 -32.28
N LYS A 3 -27.07 36.22 -32.67
CA LYS A 3 -26.44 36.97 -33.77
C LYS A 3 -25.51 36.04 -34.54
N ASN A 4 -26.00 35.57 -35.67
CA ASN A 4 -25.18 35.13 -36.79
C ASN A 4 -24.74 36.38 -37.58
N LYS A 5 -23.50 36.41 -38.07
CA LYS A 5 -23.21 36.95 -39.41
C LYS A 5 -21.85 36.43 -39.88
N LYS A 6 -21.93 35.66 -40.96
CA LYS A 6 -20.84 35.26 -41.86
C LYS A 6 -20.68 36.35 -42.93
N ASP A 7 -19.52 36.33 -43.59
CA ASP A 7 -19.21 36.72 -44.98
C ASP A 7 -17.91 37.53 -45.01
N LYS A 8 -16.98 37.44 -45.97
CA LYS A 8 -16.53 36.50 -47.03
C LYS A 8 -15.39 37.26 -47.77
N SER A 9 -14.40 36.54 -48.33
CA SER A 9 -13.49 36.93 -49.46
C SER A 9 -12.56 38.16 -49.29
N SER A 10 -11.39 38.34 -49.91
CA SER A 10 -10.63 37.65 -50.97
C SER A 10 -9.21 38.27 -51.10
N GLU A 11 -8.26 37.43 -51.54
CA GLU A 11 -7.19 37.69 -52.53
C GLU A 11 -5.89 38.48 -52.27
N SER A 12 -4.85 37.92 -52.95
CA SER A 12 -3.53 38.44 -53.35
C SER A 12 -2.42 38.38 -52.29
N GLY A 13 -1.25 37.77 -52.54
CA GLY A 13 -0.75 37.14 -53.75
C GLY A 13 0.71 36.64 -53.63
N LYS A 14 1.17 36.09 -54.75
CA LYS A 14 2.57 35.87 -55.20
C LYS A 14 3.31 34.62 -54.68
N GLN A 15 3.31 33.59 -55.53
CA GLN A 15 4.44 32.71 -55.79
C GLN A 15 5.57 33.48 -56.52
N PRO A 16 6.81 32.96 -56.57
CA PRO A 16 7.19 32.24 -57.79
C PRO A 16 8.02 30.97 -57.57
N THR A 17 7.96 30.18 -58.64
CA THR A 17 8.59 28.91 -58.96
C THR A 17 10.11 28.97 -59.08
N GLY A 18 10.79 27.87 -58.72
CA GLY A 18 12.21 27.65 -59.01
C GLY A 18 12.52 26.16 -59.14
N THR A 19 12.85 25.75 -60.35
CA THR A 19 13.07 24.40 -60.87
C THR A 19 14.29 23.67 -60.28
N GLY A 20 14.08 22.38 -59.94
CA GLY A 20 14.90 21.22 -60.33
C GLY A 20 16.42 21.22 -60.09
N LYS A 21 16.88 20.20 -59.35
CA LYS A 21 17.97 19.29 -59.74
C LYS A 21 18.18 18.22 -58.65
N HIS A 22 17.87 16.97 -58.98
CA HIS A 22 18.33 15.79 -58.25
C HIS A 22 19.80 15.51 -58.61
N PRO A 23 20.66 15.20 -57.63
CA PRO A 23 21.79 14.30 -57.84
C PRO A 23 21.44 12.95 -57.22
N ARG A 24 21.47 11.90 -58.05
CA ARG A 24 21.50 10.51 -57.61
C ARG A 24 22.85 10.25 -56.96
N GLU A 25 22.87 10.07 -55.64
CA GLU A 25 24.02 9.50 -54.95
C GLU A 25 23.69 8.15 -54.30
N LYS A 26 24.67 7.27 -54.47
CA LYS A 26 24.63 5.82 -54.37
C LYS A 26 24.26 5.36 -52.95
N LEU A 27 23.44 4.31 -52.89
CA LEU A 27 23.20 3.47 -51.72
C LEU A 27 24.52 3.04 -51.09
N GLN A 28 24.90 3.72 -50.00
CA GLN A 28 25.93 3.24 -49.10
C GLN A 28 25.26 2.37 -48.03
N ARG A 29 25.49 1.06 -48.18
CA ARG A 29 25.64 0.03 -47.15
C ARG A 29 25.01 0.37 -45.79
N ASP A 30 23.91 -0.31 -45.47
CA ASP A 30 23.28 -0.35 -44.14
C ASP A 30 24.28 -0.75 -43.04
N VAL A 31 24.97 0.24 -42.47
CA VAL A 31 25.65 0.10 -41.19
C VAL A 31 24.55 0.11 -40.14
N LYS A 32 24.26 -1.07 -39.58
CA LYS A 32 23.38 -1.22 -38.40
C LYS A 32 23.72 -0.13 -37.37
N PRO A 33 22.78 0.72 -36.94
CA PRO A 33 23.07 1.62 -35.85
C PRO A 33 23.37 0.76 -34.62
N LYS A 34 24.59 0.92 -34.08
CA LYS A 34 24.96 0.41 -32.76
C LYS A 34 23.84 0.81 -31.82
N ARG A 35 23.34 -0.16 -31.03
CA ARG A 35 22.31 0.08 -30.02
C ARG A 35 22.82 1.20 -29.12
N ALA A 36 22.26 2.39 -29.29
CA ALA A 36 22.51 3.49 -28.38
C ALA A 36 21.89 3.09 -27.04
N GLU A 37 22.75 3.00 -26.03
CA GLU A 37 22.36 2.81 -24.64
C GLU A 37 21.32 3.87 -24.22
N PRO A 38 20.29 3.51 -23.44
CA PRO A 38 19.08 4.30 -23.30
C PRO A 38 19.17 5.31 -22.15
N ASP A 39 20.01 6.34 -22.28
CA ASP A 39 20.18 7.32 -21.19
C ASP A 39 19.28 8.55 -21.35
N HIS A 40 19.02 8.97 -22.60
CA HIS A 40 18.23 10.19 -22.86
C HIS A 40 16.72 10.02 -22.60
N LEU A 41 16.21 8.78 -22.64
CA LEU A 41 14.78 8.50 -22.40
C LEU A 41 14.40 8.65 -20.93
N GLN A 42 15.37 8.62 -20.00
CA GLN A 42 15.11 8.73 -18.56
C GLN A 42 14.72 10.15 -18.13
N HIS A 43 15.20 11.16 -18.86
CA HIS A 43 14.90 12.58 -18.63
C HIS A 43 13.57 13.03 -19.25
N ILE A 44 13.00 12.22 -20.14
CA ILE A 44 11.71 12.50 -20.78
C ILE A 44 10.56 12.14 -19.82
N PRO A 45 9.55 13.01 -19.65
CA PRO A 45 8.37 12.72 -18.86
C PRO A 45 7.74 11.37 -19.22
N PHE A 46 7.33 10.61 -18.19
CA PHE A 46 6.87 9.23 -18.30
C PHE A 46 5.82 9.02 -19.41
N ARG A 47 4.85 9.94 -19.50
CA ARG A 47 3.74 9.85 -20.46
C ARG A 47 4.22 9.93 -21.91
N LEU A 48 5.19 10.80 -22.18
CA LEU A 48 5.78 10.95 -23.51
C LEU A 48 6.68 9.76 -23.85
N ARG A 49 7.45 9.25 -22.88
CA ARG A 49 8.25 8.02 -23.01
C ARG A 49 7.40 6.81 -23.40
N GLU A 50 6.23 6.66 -22.79
CA GLU A 50 5.30 5.56 -23.07
C GLU A 50 4.69 5.68 -24.48
N ILE A 51 4.30 6.90 -24.91
CA ILE A 51 3.80 7.15 -26.27
C ILE A 51 4.87 6.86 -27.32
N MET A 52 6.12 7.30 -27.10
CA MET A 52 7.23 7.02 -28.02
C MET A 52 7.50 5.52 -28.13
N LYS A 53 7.56 4.80 -27.00
CA LYS A 53 7.70 3.33 -26.99
C LYS A 53 6.55 2.64 -27.73
N SER A 54 5.31 3.10 -27.56
CA SER A 54 4.14 2.56 -28.27
C SER A 54 4.24 2.78 -29.79
N LYS A 55 4.60 3.99 -30.23
CA LYS A 55 4.86 4.30 -31.64
C LYS A 55 5.95 3.39 -32.23
N ASP A 56 7.04 3.13 -31.50
CA ASP A 56 8.11 2.25 -31.97
C ASP A 56 7.68 0.77 -32.04
N ARG A 57 6.77 0.34 -31.15
CA ARG A 57 6.17 -1.00 -31.23
C ARG A 57 5.28 -1.12 -32.47
N MET A 58 4.50 -0.08 -32.79
CA MET A 58 3.68 -0.06 -34.01
C MET A 58 4.54 -0.03 -35.28
N LYS A 59 5.62 0.77 -35.31
CA LYS A 59 6.57 0.81 -36.43
C LYS A 59 7.28 -0.54 -36.64
N ARG A 60 7.66 -1.24 -35.57
CA ARG A 60 8.30 -2.55 -35.64
C ARG A 60 7.33 -3.69 -36.01
N GLY A 61 6.03 -3.50 -35.81
CA GLY A 61 4.98 -4.47 -36.16
C GLY A 61 4.79 -4.72 -37.66
N LEU A 62 5.40 -3.91 -38.54
CA LEU A 62 5.41 -4.17 -39.99
C LEU A 62 6.45 -5.21 -40.41
N LEU A 63 7.39 -5.61 -39.53
CA LEU A 63 8.36 -6.66 -39.81
C LEU A 63 7.79 -7.99 -39.32
N LYS A 64 7.44 -8.88 -40.26
CA LYS A 64 6.85 -10.20 -39.99
C LYS A 64 7.65 -10.95 -38.90
N PRO A 65 7.01 -11.49 -37.84
CA PRO A 65 7.72 -12.31 -36.86
C PRO A 65 8.18 -13.63 -37.49
N LYS A 66 9.47 -13.97 -37.35
CA LYS A 66 9.97 -15.32 -37.67
C LYS A 66 9.35 -16.31 -36.68
N LYS A 67 8.68 -17.34 -37.20
CA LYS A 67 8.05 -18.42 -36.42
C LYS A 67 9.14 -19.22 -35.67
N PRO A 68 8.94 -19.56 -34.38
CA PRO A 68 9.79 -20.54 -33.72
C PRO A 68 9.47 -21.97 -34.21
N GLN A 69 10.52 -22.78 -34.26
CA GLN A 69 10.57 -24.14 -34.78
C GLN A 69 9.70 -25.07 -33.91
N LYS A 70 8.69 -25.74 -34.51
CA LYS A 70 7.90 -26.79 -33.87
C LYS A 70 8.78 -28.02 -33.66
N VAL A 71 8.97 -28.43 -32.42
CA VAL A 71 9.38 -29.79 -32.06
C VAL A 71 8.14 -30.68 -32.22
N ILE A 72 8.30 -31.79 -32.92
CA ILE A 72 7.27 -32.76 -33.25
C ILE A 72 6.90 -33.54 -31.98
N SER A 73 5.65 -33.46 -31.53
CA SER A 73 5.05 -34.42 -30.60
C SER A 73 3.88 -35.09 -31.31
N THR A 74 4.04 -36.38 -31.59
CA THR A 74 2.99 -37.29 -32.07
C THR A 74 2.03 -37.64 -30.93
N GLY A 75 0.72 -37.49 -31.16
CA GLY A 75 -0.35 -37.95 -30.26
C GLY A 75 -1.51 -36.95 -30.21
N GLU A 76 -2.71 -37.39 -30.58
CA GLU A 76 -3.95 -36.60 -30.71
C GLU A 76 -4.40 -35.90 -29.40
N PRO A 77 -5.23 -34.85 -29.47
CA PRO A 77 -5.69 -34.11 -28.30
C PRO A 77 -7.02 -34.71 -27.80
N CYS A 78 -6.94 -35.70 -26.92
CA CYS A 78 -8.10 -36.14 -26.14
C CYS A 78 -7.73 -36.26 -24.66
N ASP A 79 -8.50 -35.52 -23.86
CA ASP A 79 -8.60 -35.50 -22.40
C ASP A 79 -7.43 -34.90 -21.59
N VAL A 80 -7.82 -33.93 -20.75
CA VAL A 80 -6.98 -33.11 -19.87
C VAL A 80 -6.46 -33.89 -18.65
N ASP A 81 -6.60 -35.22 -18.66
CA ASP A 81 -6.36 -36.09 -17.53
C ASP A 81 -4.92 -36.62 -17.55
N ILE A 82 -4.29 -36.66 -16.37
CA ILE A 82 -2.90 -37.10 -16.22
C ILE A 82 -2.84 -38.58 -16.55
N PRO A 83 -2.05 -39.01 -17.54
CA PRO A 83 -1.93 -40.42 -17.87
C PRO A 83 -1.28 -41.15 -16.70
N VAL A 84 -2.03 -42.04 -16.05
CA VAL A 84 -1.54 -42.88 -14.94
C VAL A 84 -0.87 -44.13 -15.54
N PRO A 85 0.45 -44.33 -15.38
CA PRO A 85 1.11 -45.50 -15.92
C PRO A 85 0.67 -46.78 -15.20
N HIS A 86 0.46 -47.87 -15.95
CA HIS A 86 0.22 -49.19 -15.36
C HIS A 86 1.55 -49.83 -14.93
N PHE A 87 1.84 -49.82 -13.63
CA PHE A 87 3.08 -50.37 -13.08
C PHE A 87 3.05 -51.89 -12.97
N LYS A 88 3.94 -52.55 -13.71
CA LYS A 88 4.30 -53.96 -13.52
C LYS A 88 5.82 -54.09 -13.46
N ARG A 89 6.34 -55.02 -12.64
CA ARG A 89 7.77 -55.31 -12.55
C ARG A 89 8.28 -55.88 -13.87
N ARG A 90 9.38 -55.35 -14.40
CA ARG A 90 9.96 -55.82 -15.66
C ARG A 90 10.71 -57.14 -15.45
N LYS A 91 10.83 -57.97 -16.50
CA LYS A 91 11.43 -59.33 -16.42
C LYS A 91 12.87 -59.37 -15.88
N ARG A 92 13.65 -58.30 -16.05
CA ARG A 92 15.07 -58.20 -15.62
C ARG A 92 15.32 -57.12 -14.58
N GLU A 93 14.27 -56.62 -13.95
CA GLU A 93 14.34 -55.54 -12.98
C GLU A 93 14.43 -56.10 -11.56
N SER A 94 15.37 -55.60 -10.76
CA SER A 94 15.42 -55.90 -9.33
C SER A 94 14.29 -55.19 -8.58
N GLU A 95 13.89 -55.75 -7.44
CA GLU A 95 12.80 -55.19 -6.62
C GLU A 95 13.04 -53.73 -6.23
N ARG A 96 14.28 -53.42 -5.83
CA ARG A 96 14.67 -52.05 -5.48
C ARG A 96 14.57 -51.09 -6.66
N ALA A 97 14.90 -51.53 -7.88
CA ALA A 97 14.78 -50.71 -9.08
C ALA A 97 13.30 -50.47 -9.46
N TYR A 98 12.45 -51.48 -9.28
CA TYR A 98 11.01 -51.38 -9.47
C TYR A 98 10.38 -50.36 -8.53
N VAL A 99 10.66 -50.46 -7.22
CA VAL A 99 10.15 -49.53 -6.21
C VAL A 99 10.57 -48.11 -6.51
N ARG A 100 11.85 -47.88 -6.83
CA ARG A 100 12.35 -46.54 -7.20
C ARG A 100 11.64 -45.96 -8.42
N ARG A 101 11.34 -46.78 -9.43
CA ARG A 101 10.59 -46.35 -10.62
C ARG A 101 9.16 -45.94 -10.27
N MET A 102 8.50 -46.76 -9.45
CA MET A 102 7.17 -46.47 -8.93
C MET A 102 7.14 -45.14 -8.16
N GLU A 103 8.11 -44.92 -7.28
CA GLU A 103 8.24 -43.68 -6.48
C GLU A 103 8.46 -42.45 -7.37
N ASN A 104 9.35 -42.54 -8.35
CA ASN A 104 9.64 -41.45 -9.28
C ASN A 104 8.40 -41.06 -10.10
N GLU A 105 7.66 -42.06 -10.60
CA GLU A 105 6.48 -41.78 -11.39
C GLU A 105 5.30 -41.31 -10.51
N THR A 106 5.19 -41.80 -9.26
CA THR A 106 4.21 -41.31 -8.27
C THR A 106 4.46 -39.85 -7.93
N THR A 107 5.72 -39.48 -7.67
CA THR A 107 6.10 -38.08 -7.42
C THR A 107 5.85 -37.20 -8.65
N HIS A 108 6.06 -37.73 -9.86
CA HIS A 108 5.78 -37.02 -11.10
C HIS A 108 4.29 -36.77 -11.32
N VAL A 109 3.43 -37.79 -11.13
CA VAL A 109 1.97 -37.65 -11.23
C VAL A 109 1.48 -36.65 -10.18
N LEU A 110 1.94 -36.77 -8.93
CA LEU A 110 1.59 -35.81 -7.87
C LEU A 110 1.99 -34.37 -8.23
N PHE A 111 3.15 -34.17 -8.85
CA PHE A 111 3.56 -32.86 -9.34
C PHE A 111 2.62 -32.35 -10.43
N LEU A 112 2.25 -33.18 -11.41
CA LEU A 112 1.31 -32.80 -12.45
C LEU A 112 -0.06 -32.45 -11.86
N THR A 113 -0.57 -33.24 -10.90
CA THR A 113 -1.84 -32.99 -10.21
C THR A 113 -1.86 -31.65 -9.50
N LYS A 114 -0.79 -31.32 -8.75
CA LYS A 114 -0.67 -30.03 -8.03
C LYS A 114 -0.63 -28.82 -8.96
N ASN A 115 -0.23 -29.00 -10.21
CA ASN A 115 -0.20 -27.94 -11.20
C ASN A 115 -1.48 -27.84 -12.03
N GLN A 116 -2.38 -28.83 -11.91
CA GLN A 116 -3.72 -28.76 -12.46
C GLN A 116 -4.64 -28.04 -11.46
N ALA A 117 -5.68 -27.38 -11.98
CA ALA A 117 -6.72 -26.83 -11.12
C ALA A 117 -7.52 -27.99 -10.50
N ASP A 118 -7.92 -27.85 -9.24
CA ASP A 118 -8.79 -28.82 -8.57
C ASP A 118 -10.08 -28.98 -9.37
N ARG A 119 -10.18 -30.08 -10.12
CA ARG A 119 -11.39 -30.43 -10.85
C ARG A 119 -12.38 -30.92 -9.80
N LYS A 120 -13.49 -30.19 -9.64
CA LYS A 120 -14.67 -30.63 -8.88
C LYS A 120 -15.69 -31.16 -9.87
N PRO A 121 -15.57 -32.42 -10.33
CA PRO A 121 -16.46 -32.98 -11.34
C PRO A 121 -17.92 -33.12 -10.86
N GLU A 122 -18.18 -32.98 -9.56
CA GLU A 122 -19.52 -33.06 -8.97
C GLU A 122 -20.27 -31.70 -8.92
N LEU A 123 -19.67 -30.59 -9.39
CA LEU A 123 -20.30 -29.27 -9.41
C LEU A 123 -20.74 -28.90 -10.84
N ASP A 124 -22.00 -28.44 -10.97
CA ASP A 124 -22.60 -27.96 -12.21
C ASP A 124 -21.73 -26.92 -12.94
N ALA A 125 -21.76 -26.95 -14.28
CA ALA A 125 -20.90 -26.16 -15.17
C ALA A 125 -20.91 -24.63 -14.92
N ASP A 126 -21.96 -24.11 -14.29
CA ASP A 126 -22.10 -22.69 -13.96
C ASP A 126 -21.34 -22.27 -12.67
N ASN A 127 -20.97 -23.23 -11.81
CA ASN A 127 -20.23 -22.98 -10.56
C ASN A 127 -18.77 -23.43 -10.61
N GLN A 128 -18.26 -23.82 -11.79
CA GLN A 128 -16.84 -24.08 -11.95
C GLN A 128 -16.07 -22.78 -11.80
N GLU A 129 -15.57 -22.54 -10.59
CA GLU A 129 -14.63 -21.48 -10.28
C GLU A 129 -13.45 -21.58 -11.25
N LYS A 130 -13.46 -20.69 -12.25
CA LYS A 130 -12.39 -20.58 -13.24
C LYS A 130 -11.07 -20.46 -12.50
N PRO A 131 -10.06 -21.29 -12.80
CA PRO A 131 -8.75 -21.14 -12.21
C PRO A 131 -8.08 -19.98 -12.92
N CYS A 132 -8.29 -18.77 -12.41
CA CYS A 132 -7.55 -17.61 -12.85
C CYS A 132 -7.21 -16.83 -11.60
N GLY A 133 -5.96 -16.93 -11.15
CA GLY A 133 -5.44 -16.06 -10.11
C GLY A 133 -5.89 -14.64 -10.38
N LYS A 134 -6.55 -14.03 -9.38
CA LYS A 134 -7.30 -12.76 -9.46
C LYS A 134 -6.86 -11.94 -10.66
N SER A 135 -7.73 -11.89 -11.66
CA SER A 135 -7.45 -11.17 -12.91
C SER A 135 -6.97 -9.75 -12.58
N LYS A 136 -6.10 -9.15 -13.41
CA LYS A 136 -5.59 -7.78 -13.18
C LYS A 136 -6.73 -6.77 -12.92
N SER A 137 -7.92 -7.03 -13.47
CA SER A 137 -9.16 -6.29 -13.22
C SER A 137 -9.71 -6.44 -11.80
N GLU A 138 -9.74 -7.64 -11.21
CA GLU A 138 -10.24 -7.86 -9.85
C GLU A 138 -9.32 -7.22 -8.80
N LYS A 139 -7.99 -7.36 -8.99
CA LYS A 139 -7.03 -6.71 -8.08
C LYS A 139 -7.15 -5.18 -8.11
N LYS A 140 -7.51 -4.60 -9.26
CA LYS A 140 -7.81 -3.17 -9.38
C LYS A 140 -9.12 -2.79 -8.67
N LYS A 141 -10.17 -3.60 -8.81
CA LYS A 141 -11.44 -3.41 -8.08
C LYS A 141 -11.25 -3.46 -6.56
N GLU A 142 -10.45 -4.42 -6.07
CA GLU A 142 -10.09 -4.53 -4.64
C GLU A 142 -9.30 -3.31 -4.16
N TYR A 143 -8.38 -2.79 -4.98
CA TYR A 143 -7.63 -1.59 -4.62
C TYR A 143 -8.53 -0.36 -4.56
N ASP A 144 -9.45 -0.20 -5.52
CA ASP A 144 -10.38 0.91 -5.57
C ASP A 144 -11.38 0.84 -4.40
N SER A 145 -11.89 -0.35 -4.05
CA SER A 145 -12.76 -0.54 -2.89
C SER A 145 -12.03 -0.27 -1.56
N PHE A 146 -10.79 -0.75 -1.41
CA PHE A 146 -9.95 -0.47 -0.26
C PHE A 146 -9.68 1.03 -0.08
N LYS A 147 -9.41 1.74 -1.18
CA LYS A 147 -9.24 3.21 -1.17
C LYS A 147 -10.50 3.92 -0.68
N LEU A 148 -11.68 3.48 -1.13
CA LEU A 148 -12.95 4.04 -0.72
C LEU A 148 -13.22 3.80 0.78
N GLN A 149 -13.00 2.57 1.25
CA GLN A 149 -13.14 2.21 2.66
C GLN A 149 -12.23 3.05 3.55
N ARG A 150 -10.96 3.23 3.15
CA ARG A 150 -10.01 4.09 3.88
C ARG A 150 -10.47 5.55 3.95
N LEU A 151 -11.09 6.07 2.89
CA LEU A 151 -11.62 7.44 2.87
C LEU A 151 -12.82 7.58 3.82
N GLN A 152 -13.70 6.58 3.86
CA GLN A 152 -14.84 6.54 4.78
C GLN A 152 -14.37 6.47 6.23
N GLN A 153 -13.43 5.57 6.55
CA GLN A 153 -12.84 5.45 7.88
C GLN A 153 -12.21 6.78 8.33
N LYS A 154 -11.40 7.42 7.47
CA LYS A 154 -10.79 8.72 7.79
C LYS A 154 -11.82 9.83 8.07
N LYS A 155 -13.02 9.76 7.47
CA LYS A 155 -14.10 10.72 7.77
C LYS A 155 -14.69 10.45 9.15
N LEU A 156 -14.91 9.18 9.51
CA LEU A 156 -15.38 8.79 10.83
C LEU A 156 -14.37 9.17 11.91
N ASP A 157 -13.10 8.83 11.73
CA ASP A 157 -12.02 9.18 12.66
C ASP A 157 -11.93 10.70 12.87
N ARG A 158 -12.14 11.49 11.80
CA ARG A 158 -12.14 12.96 11.88
C ARG A 158 -13.37 13.49 12.62
N GLN A 159 -14.52 12.86 12.47
CA GLN A 159 -15.72 13.20 13.24
C GLN A 159 -15.52 12.88 14.71
N GLU A 160 -15.04 11.68 15.04
CA GLU A 160 -14.71 11.27 16.41
C GLU A 160 -13.71 12.24 17.05
N ALA A 161 -12.62 12.58 16.35
CA ALA A 161 -11.63 13.53 16.87
C ALA A 161 -12.21 14.93 17.11
N ARG A 162 -13.18 15.38 16.29
CA ARG A 162 -13.88 16.66 16.51
C ARG A 162 -14.79 16.60 17.73
N MET A 163 -15.55 15.52 17.87
CA MET A 163 -16.41 15.30 19.04
C MET A 163 -15.58 15.19 20.32
N GLU A 164 -14.49 14.43 20.29
CA GLU A 164 -13.54 14.35 21.41
C GLU A 164 -12.97 15.73 21.75
N LYS A 165 -12.49 16.49 20.75
CA LYS A 165 -11.99 17.84 21.00
C LYS A 165 -13.04 18.72 21.68
N GLN A 166 -14.30 18.64 21.27
CA GLN A 166 -15.38 19.40 21.91
C GLN A 166 -15.66 18.93 23.34
N MET A 167 -15.56 17.62 23.62
CA MET A 167 -15.73 17.07 24.97
C MET A 167 -14.57 17.39 25.93
N PHE A 168 -13.36 17.63 25.41
CA PHE A 168 -12.14 17.88 26.19
C PHE A 168 -11.69 19.35 26.15
N VAL A 169 -12.60 20.28 25.83
CA VAL A 169 -12.38 21.71 26.02
C VAL A 169 -13.08 22.09 27.32
N ASP A 170 -12.29 22.26 28.38
CA ASP A 170 -12.76 22.88 29.62
C ASP A 170 -12.54 24.39 29.51
N ASP A 171 -13.63 25.14 29.36
CA ASP A 171 -13.60 26.60 29.42
C ASP A 171 -13.41 27.03 30.88
N VAL A 172 -12.16 27.05 31.33
CA VAL A 172 -11.79 27.60 32.63
C VAL A 172 -11.67 29.12 32.47
N PRO A 173 -12.50 29.94 33.12
CA PRO A 173 -12.29 31.37 33.13
C PRO A 173 -10.92 31.62 33.76
N PHE A 174 -10.04 32.29 33.02
CA PHE A 174 -8.73 32.64 33.52
C PHE A 174 -8.92 33.70 34.62
N GLY A 175 -9.07 33.23 35.87
CA GLY A 175 -8.86 34.07 37.06
C GLY A 175 -7.38 34.44 37.17
N GLU A 176 -7.06 35.46 37.96
CA GLU A 176 -5.70 35.98 38.13
C GLU A 176 -4.68 34.85 38.32
N VAL A 177 -4.00 34.48 37.23
CA VAL A 177 -2.83 33.62 37.31
C VAL A 177 -1.74 34.50 37.89
N VAL A 178 -1.47 34.27 39.17
CA VAL A 178 -0.31 34.83 39.84
C VAL A 178 0.92 34.29 39.10
N LEU A 179 1.46 35.08 38.17
CA LEU A 179 2.55 34.70 37.25
C LEU A 179 3.85 34.32 37.95
N ALA A 180 4.00 34.72 39.21
CA ALA A 180 5.14 34.39 40.03
C ALA A 180 4.66 33.94 41.42
N PRO A 181 5.16 32.82 41.97
CA PRO A 181 4.90 32.53 43.37
C PRO A 181 5.32 33.74 44.22
N PRO A 182 4.58 34.07 45.30
CA PRO A 182 4.95 35.17 46.16
C PRO A 182 6.40 34.98 46.61
N SER A 183 7.26 35.94 46.26
CA SER A 183 8.67 35.89 46.63
C SER A 183 8.78 36.13 48.13
N LEU A 184 9.03 35.08 48.90
CA LEU A 184 9.41 35.21 50.30
C LEU A 184 10.81 35.86 50.36
N SER A 185 10.88 37.17 50.57
CA SER A 185 12.16 37.89 50.75
C SER A 185 12.83 37.60 52.10
N SER A 186 12.18 36.79 52.94
CA SER A 186 12.65 36.36 54.25
C SER A 186 13.76 35.30 54.09
N LYS A 187 15.01 35.68 54.42
CA LYS A 187 16.09 34.71 54.58
C LYS A 187 15.82 33.84 55.82
N PRO A 188 15.76 32.50 55.70
CA PRO A 188 15.64 31.64 56.88
C PRO A 188 16.85 31.87 57.79
N LYS A 189 16.60 32.34 59.03
CA LYS A 189 17.61 32.83 59.99
C LYS A 189 18.76 31.84 60.35
N LYS A 190 18.71 30.58 59.88
CA LYS A 190 19.67 29.51 60.23
C LYS A 190 20.13 28.63 59.06
N ALA A 191 19.96 29.03 57.80
CA ALA A 191 20.41 28.22 56.67
C ALA A 191 21.92 28.40 56.42
N GLN A 192 22.69 27.31 56.52
CA GLN A 192 24.11 27.29 56.12
C GLN A 192 24.19 27.33 54.59
N VAL A 193 24.90 28.33 54.04
CA VAL A 193 25.16 28.47 52.61
C VAL A 193 26.19 27.40 52.21
N LYS A 194 25.73 26.24 51.75
CA LYS A 194 26.59 25.25 51.09
C LYS A 194 26.71 25.66 49.62
N SER A 195 27.95 25.76 49.12
CA SER A 195 28.23 26.02 47.72
C SER A 195 27.48 25.01 46.85
N GLN A 196 26.63 25.53 45.97
CA GLN A 196 25.80 24.80 45.04
C GLN A 196 26.70 23.97 44.10
N LYS A 197 27.04 22.74 44.51
CA LYS A 197 27.53 21.70 43.59
C LYS A 197 26.29 21.08 42.97
N ASP A 198 25.87 21.71 41.88
CA ASP A 198 24.92 21.15 40.93
C ASP A 198 25.44 19.80 40.43
N SER A 199 24.66 18.75 40.69
CA SER A 199 24.57 17.62 39.76
C SER A 199 23.13 17.14 39.67
N GLY A 200 22.21 18.08 39.39
CA GLY A 200 21.05 17.92 38.51
C GLY A 200 20.04 16.77 38.72
N THR A 201 20.15 15.94 39.75
CA THR A 201 19.26 14.79 39.94
C THR A 201 18.42 14.99 41.19
N LEU A 202 17.09 15.08 40.99
CA LEU A 202 16.13 15.11 42.08
C LEU A 202 16.31 13.87 42.97
N LEU A 203 16.26 14.01 44.30
CA LEU A 203 16.39 12.91 45.26
C LEU A 203 15.43 11.74 44.93
N LEU A 204 14.23 12.06 44.44
CA LEU A 204 13.23 11.09 44.02
C LEU A 204 13.69 10.20 42.86
N HIS A 205 14.49 10.73 41.92
CA HIS A 205 15.09 9.91 40.85
C HIS A 205 16.08 8.88 41.43
N SER A 206 16.80 9.24 42.49
CA SER A 206 17.68 8.31 43.21
C SER A 206 16.89 7.23 43.94
N LEU A 207 15.76 7.58 44.57
CA LEU A 207 14.94 6.59 45.30
C LEU A 207 14.20 5.65 44.35
N LEU A 208 13.67 6.17 43.25
CA LEU A 208 12.88 5.39 42.29
C LEU A 208 13.77 4.63 41.30
N GLY A 209 15.11 4.75 41.39
CA GLY A 209 16.04 4.12 40.47
C GLY A 209 15.97 4.66 39.03
N HIS A 210 15.32 5.79 38.81
CA HIS A 210 15.20 6.43 37.50
C HIS A 210 16.40 7.36 37.28
N GLY A 211 17.61 6.78 37.20
CA GLY A 211 18.78 7.48 36.70
C GLY A 211 18.53 7.94 35.26
N VAL A 212 19.02 9.15 34.93
CA VAL A 212 18.96 9.85 33.64
C VAL A 212 18.50 8.92 32.52
N THR A 213 17.21 8.95 32.19
CA THR A 213 16.68 8.11 31.11
C THR A 213 17.49 8.40 29.87
N SER A 214 18.28 7.41 29.43
CA SER A 214 19.15 7.49 28.26
C SER A 214 18.45 8.28 27.16
N THR A 215 19.06 9.39 26.73
CA THR A 215 18.56 10.24 25.64
C THR A 215 18.55 9.53 24.28
N ASN A 216 19.02 8.28 24.24
CA ASN A 216 18.97 7.44 23.06
C ASN A 216 17.53 7.04 22.75
N LYS A 217 17.14 7.23 21.49
CA LYS A 217 15.85 6.78 20.98
C LYS A 217 15.73 5.27 21.23
N PRO A 218 14.63 4.79 21.83
CA PRO A 218 14.41 3.37 22.05
C PRO A 218 14.37 2.63 20.71
N SER A 219 14.72 1.34 20.71
CA SER A 219 14.60 0.51 19.50
C SER A 219 13.16 0.51 18.99
N MET A 220 12.97 0.33 17.67
CA MET A 220 11.64 0.31 17.05
C MET A 220 10.67 -0.68 17.72
N ALA A 221 11.18 -1.83 18.17
CA ALA A 221 10.38 -2.81 18.89
C ALA A 221 9.91 -2.28 20.25
N ARG A 222 10.81 -1.64 21.01
CA ARG A 222 10.49 -1.03 22.30
C ARG A 222 9.53 0.15 22.15
N GLN A 223 9.69 0.95 21.10
CA GLN A 223 8.76 2.03 20.79
C GLN A 223 7.35 1.51 20.53
N ARG A 224 7.19 0.42 19.76
CA ARG A 224 5.88 -0.20 19.51
C ARG A 224 5.21 -0.69 20.80
N MET A 225 5.96 -1.34 21.69
CA MET A 225 5.41 -1.78 22.98
C MET A 225 4.90 -0.60 23.82
N MET A 226 5.71 0.47 23.94
CA MET A 226 5.30 1.66 24.69
C MET A 226 4.11 2.39 24.05
N GLU A 227 4.04 2.44 22.72
CA GLU A 227 2.91 3.04 22.00
C GLU A 227 1.63 2.23 22.19
N GLU A 228 1.71 0.90 22.19
CA GLU A 228 0.58 0.01 22.47
C GLU A 228 0.08 0.17 23.92
N GLU A 229 0.99 0.19 24.90
CA GLU A 229 0.66 0.46 26.30
C GLU A 229 0.00 1.82 26.47
N ARG A 230 0.55 2.86 25.82
CA ARG A 230 -0.04 4.21 25.79
C ARG A 230 -1.45 4.17 25.20
N GLN A 231 -1.67 3.48 24.08
CA GLN A 231 -2.99 3.35 23.47
C GLN A 231 -3.98 2.65 24.40
N ARG A 232 -3.55 1.56 25.06
CA ARG A 232 -4.37 0.84 26.04
C ARG A 232 -4.76 1.74 27.21
N ALA A 233 -3.82 2.51 27.76
CA ALA A 233 -4.07 3.46 28.84
C ALA A 233 -5.06 4.56 28.43
N VAL A 234 -4.90 5.11 27.22
CA VAL A 234 -5.81 6.14 26.68
C VAL A 234 -7.22 5.57 26.48
N GLN A 235 -7.36 4.36 25.93
CA GLN A 235 -8.65 3.70 25.78
C GLN A 235 -9.32 3.45 27.14
N ALA A 236 -8.57 2.93 28.11
CA ALA A 236 -9.07 2.72 29.47
C ALA A 236 -9.56 4.03 30.11
N TYR A 237 -8.77 5.11 29.97
CA TYR A 237 -9.16 6.43 30.45
C TYR A 237 -10.43 6.95 29.77
N ARG A 238 -10.56 6.79 28.45
CA ARG A 238 -11.79 7.15 27.70
C ARG A 238 -13.01 6.41 28.24
N CYS A 239 -12.91 5.09 28.44
CA CYS A 239 -14.00 4.29 29.00
C CYS A 239 -14.40 4.77 30.40
N LEU A 240 -13.41 5.02 31.27
CA LEU A 240 -13.65 5.46 32.64
C LEU A 240 -14.28 6.86 32.69
N LYS A 241 -13.86 7.78 31.81
CA LYS A 241 -14.46 9.11 31.70
C LYS A 241 -15.90 9.01 31.19
N LYS A 242 -16.17 8.18 30.17
CA LYS A 242 -17.53 7.95 29.66
C LYS A 242 -18.45 7.44 30.77
N GLN A 243 -18.00 6.46 31.55
CA GLN A 243 -18.74 5.93 32.69
C GLN A 243 -19.03 7.01 33.75
N ARG A 244 -18.03 7.84 34.09
CA ARG A 244 -18.26 8.96 35.05
C ARG A 244 -19.27 9.96 34.54
N GLN A 245 -19.28 10.23 33.23
CA GLN A 245 -20.24 11.14 32.63
C GLN A 245 -21.67 10.57 32.68
N GLU A 246 -21.86 9.31 32.32
CA GLU A 246 -23.15 8.61 32.42
C GLU A 246 -23.66 8.62 33.88
N GLN A 247 -22.79 8.38 34.86
CA GLN A 247 -23.15 8.47 36.28
C GLN A 247 -23.58 9.89 36.68
N HIS A 248 -22.90 10.93 36.18
CA HIS A 248 -23.26 12.31 36.46
C HIS A 248 -24.60 12.69 35.82
N GLU A 249 -24.85 12.25 34.58
CA GLU A 249 -26.13 12.44 33.88
C GLU A 249 -27.28 11.71 34.58
N ALA A 250 -27.06 10.46 35.00
CA ALA A 250 -28.06 9.69 35.76
C ALA A 250 -28.38 10.34 37.12
N ARG A 251 -27.36 10.84 37.84
CA ARG A 251 -27.56 11.59 39.08
C ARG A 251 -28.34 12.88 38.84
N ALA A 252 -27.97 13.65 37.81
CA ALA A 252 -28.68 14.88 37.46
C ALA A 252 -30.15 14.61 37.06
N ALA A 253 -30.42 13.54 36.31
CA ALA A 253 -31.77 13.12 35.93
C ALA A 253 -32.60 12.70 37.14
N ASN A 254 -32.01 11.97 38.10
CA ASN A 254 -32.69 11.60 39.34
C ASN A 254 -33.02 12.83 40.21
N VAL A 255 -32.11 13.80 40.31
CA VAL A 255 -32.37 15.07 41.02
C VAL A 255 -33.53 15.84 40.36
N LYS A 256 -33.54 15.94 39.03
CA LYS A 256 -34.65 16.59 38.30
C LYS A 256 -35.99 15.92 38.58
N LYS A 257 -36.08 14.59 38.47
CA LYS A 257 -37.31 13.85 38.81
C LYS A 257 -37.80 14.13 40.22
N LEU A 258 -36.89 14.26 41.19
CA LEU A 258 -37.26 14.53 42.58
C LEU A 258 -37.78 15.97 42.77
N MET A 259 -37.27 16.93 42.00
CA MET A 259 -37.77 18.31 41.98
C MET A 259 -39.13 18.42 41.26
N ASP A 260 -39.38 17.63 40.23
CA ASP A 260 -40.64 17.64 39.46
C ASP A 260 -41.81 16.95 40.21
N LEU A 261 -41.54 16.32 41.35
CA LEU A 261 -42.50 15.58 42.20
C LEU A 261 -43.03 16.40 43.38
N HIS A 262 -42.55 17.64 43.56
CA HIS A 262 -43.04 18.63 44.54
C HIS A 262 -43.67 19.82 43.82
#